data_AF-A0A292PR75-F1
#
_entry.id   AF-A0A292PR75-F1
#
_cell.length_a   1.000
_cell.length_b   1.000
_cell.length_c   1.000
_cell.angle_alpha   90.00
_cell.angle_beta   90.00
_cell.angle_gamma   90.00
#
_symmetry.space_group_name_H-M   'P 1'
#
loop_
_entity.id
_entity.type
_entity.pdbx_description
1 polymer ?
#
loop_
_entity_poly.entity_id
_entity_poly.type
_entity_poly.pdbx_seq_one_letter_code
_entity_poly.pdbx_strand_id
1 'polypeptide(L)'
;MGKPPLSAKPRKKAFSVGPANLPDGTYKRKADKIKKSLIHKAKVKKSFAKIIPGDAPDTDPHAIRAKRLLEEAAAERERAKSAGIKDGEDGNAITATTEMHPERRAALDQPEAARVEDPKNVGKGAWKKRERRKKTSAFLKEEREAARLREERKEEERRIEARKAAMEKSKKERALRKKVMSARTAKGQQKLGRQSALLLEKVKAQVGA
;
A
#
# COMPACT_ATOMS: atom_id res chain seq x y z
N MET A 1 37.44 65.02 9.75
CA MET A 1 36.17 65.36 10.43
C MET A 1 35.01 64.77 9.63
N GLY A 2 34.52 63.58 10.02
CA GLY A 2 33.42 62.89 9.32
C GLY A 2 32.06 63.43 9.75
N LYS A 3 31.17 63.71 8.79
CA LYS A 3 29.80 64.20 9.07
C LYS A 3 28.98 63.09 9.76
N PRO A 4 28.18 63.39 10.80
CA PRO A 4 27.36 62.38 11.48
C PRO A 4 26.21 61.90 10.58
N PRO A 5 25.76 60.64 10.71
CA PRO A 5 24.66 60.12 9.90
C PRO A 5 23.34 60.78 10.30
N LEU A 6 22.63 61.32 9.31
CA LEU A 6 21.28 61.88 9.48
C LEU A 6 20.33 60.77 9.93
N SER A 7 19.81 60.88 11.16
CA SER A 7 18.79 59.98 11.66
C SER A 7 17.53 60.07 10.80
N ALA A 8 17.16 58.95 10.17
CA ALA A 8 15.96 58.85 9.36
C ALA A 8 14.73 58.99 10.26
N LYS A 9 14.19 60.22 10.34
CA LYS A 9 12.94 60.48 11.06
C LYS A 9 11.82 59.61 10.45
N PRO A 10 10.98 58.94 11.25
CA PRO A 10 9.91 58.12 10.72
C PRO A 10 8.98 58.98 9.87
N ARG A 11 8.78 58.56 8.61
CA ARG A 11 7.88 59.28 7.68
C ARG A 11 6.47 59.21 8.25
N LYS A 12 5.84 60.36 8.47
CA LYS A 12 4.44 60.45 8.91
C LYS A 12 3.58 59.75 7.87
N LYS A 13 2.75 58.80 8.29
CA LYS A 13 1.82 58.07 7.41
C LYS A 13 0.89 59.09 6.75
N ALA A 14 0.65 58.95 5.44
CA ALA A 14 -0.30 59.78 4.71
C ALA A 14 -1.71 59.67 5.33
N PHE A 15 -2.58 60.66 5.02
CA PHE A 15 -3.95 60.76 5.53
C PHE A 15 -4.68 59.41 5.39
N SER A 16 -4.94 58.75 6.52
CA SER A 16 -5.66 57.48 6.56
C SER A 16 -7.15 57.80 6.63
N VAL A 17 -7.85 57.63 5.51
CA VAL A 17 -9.28 57.89 5.44
C VAL A 17 -10.02 56.65 5.94
N GLY A 18 -10.63 56.75 7.12
CA GLY A 18 -11.45 55.70 7.74
C GLY A 18 -10.91 55.20 9.09
N PRO A 19 -11.78 54.65 9.96
CA PRO A 19 -11.38 54.08 11.25
C PRO A 19 -10.26 53.05 11.10
N ALA A 20 -9.25 53.10 11.96
CA ALA A 20 -8.09 52.18 11.93
C ALA A 20 -8.48 50.69 12.06
N ASN A 21 -9.67 50.41 12.62
CA ASN A 21 -10.28 49.09 12.73
C ASN A 21 -11.37 48.88 11.68
N LEU A 22 -11.11 49.22 10.41
CA LEU A 22 -11.94 48.68 9.34
C LEU A 22 -11.91 47.16 9.45
N PRO A 23 -13.07 46.48 9.35
CA PRO A 23 -13.09 45.02 9.34
C PRO A 23 -12.21 44.54 8.20
N ASP A 24 -11.02 44.03 8.55
CA ASP A 24 -10.12 43.45 7.56
C ASP A 24 -10.91 42.40 6.80
N GLY A 25 -10.87 42.47 5.46
CA GLY A 25 -11.78 41.72 4.60
C GLY A 25 -11.81 40.22 4.93
N THR A 26 -12.91 39.54 4.61
CA THR A 26 -13.15 38.12 4.93
C THR A 26 -11.96 37.21 4.59
N TYR A 27 -11.23 37.50 3.51
CA TYR A 27 -10.04 36.74 3.10
C TYR A 27 -8.83 36.93 4.03
N LYS A 28 -8.57 38.14 4.53
CA LYS A 28 -7.48 38.39 5.50
C LYS A 28 -7.76 37.70 6.83
N ARG A 29 -9.01 37.73 7.31
CA ARG A 29 -9.43 36.99 8.52
C ARG A 29 -9.21 35.48 8.39
N LYS A 30 -9.54 34.90 7.23
CA LYS A 30 -9.29 33.48 6.95
C LYS A 30 -7.78 33.18 6.95
N ALA A 31 -6.97 34.00 6.30
CA ALA A 31 -5.51 33.84 6.29
C ALA A 31 -4.92 33.93 7.69
N ASP A 32 -5.35 34.90 8.51
CA ASP A 32 -4.88 35.03 9.89
C ASP A 32 -5.35 33.90 10.78
N LYS A 33 -6.57 33.39 10.59
CA LYS A 33 -7.07 32.20 11.29
C LYS A 33 -6.23 30.96 10.91
N ILE A 34 -5.92 30.78 9.63
CA ILE A 34 -5.07 29.68 9.15
C ILE A 34 -3.68 29.80 9.79
N LYS A 35 -3.04 30.98 9.72
CA LYS A 35 -1.72 31.23 10.34
C LYS A 35 -1.74 30.95 11.84
N LYS A 36 -2.69 31.51 12.58
CA LYS A 36 -2.84 31.28 14.04
C LYS A 36 -3.05 29.79 14.34
N SER A 37 -3.87 29.09 13.55
CA SER A 37 -4.11 27.65 13.73
C SER A 37 -2.85 26.81 13.47
N LEU A 38 -2.06 27.17 12.45
CA LEU A 38 -0.82 26.47 12.10
C LEU A 38 0.26 26.69 13.16
N ILE A 39 0.40 27.93 13.63
CA ILE A 39 1.32 28.29 14.72
C ILE A 39 0.92 27.55 16.00
N HIS A 40 -0.37 27.49 16.33
CA HIS A 40 -0.85 26.77 17.52
C HIS A 40 -0.55 25.27 17.43
N LYS A 41 -0.88 24.62 16.31
CA LYS A 41 -0.56 23.19 16.08
C LYS A 41 0.94 22.93 16.19
N ALA A 42 1.78 23.80 15.64
CA ALA A 42 3.24 23.66 15.74
C ALA A 42 3.72 23.83 17.19
N LYS A 43 3.17 24.78 17.94
CA LYS A 43 3.48 24.95 19.37
C LYS A 43 3.09 23.73 20.20
N VAL A 44 1.87 23.20 19.99
CA VAL A 44 1.38 21.98 20.65
C VAL A 44 2.28 20.78 20.32
N LYS A 45 2.65 20.59 19.04
CA LYS A 45 3.58 19.53 18.65
C LYS A 45 4.96 19.70 19.31
N LYS A 46 5.48 20.93 19.39
CA LYS A 46 6.75 21.22 20.05
C LYS A 46 6.68 20.96 21.56
N SER A 47 5.62 21.35 22.25
CA SER A 47 5.46 21.06 23.69
C SER A 47 5.27 19.58 23.95
N PHE A 48 4.47 18.90 23.12
CA PHE A 48 4.25 17.45 23.20
C PHE A 48 5.55 16.67 22.98
N ALA A 49 6.33 17.01 21.95
CA ALA A 49 7.64 16.40 21.71
C ALA A 49 8.64 16.65 22.87
N LYS A 50 8.55 17.79 23.57
CA LYS A 50 9.38 18.10 24.74
C LYS A 50 8.96 17.33 26.01
N ILE A 51 7.70 16.92 26.11
CA ILE A 51 7.16 16.15 27.26
C ILE A 51 7.33 14.64 27.04
N ILE A 52 7.50 14.21 25.78
CA ILE A 52 7.63 12.80 25.37
C ILE A 52 9.06 12.24 25.25
N PRO A 53 10.17 12.92 25.58
CA PRO A 53 11.48 12.34 25.32
C PRO A 53 11.68 11.07 26.18
N GLY A 54 11.93 9.95 25.49
CA GLY A 54 12.59 8.77 26.04
C GLY A 54 11.82 7.46 25.91
N ASP A 55 10.96 7.16 26.87
CA ASP A 55 10.68 5.77 27.28
C ASP A 55 9.21 5.45 27.52
N ALA A 56 8.28 6.19 26.92
CA ALA A 56 6.89 5.75 26.88
C ALA A 56 6.71 4.77 25.71
N PRO A 57 6.53 3.45 25.95
CA PRO A 57 6.11 2.56 24.87
C PRO A 57 4.80 3.11 24.30
N ASP A 58 4.69 3.17 22.97
CA ASP A 58 3.45 3.56 22.32
C ASP A 58 2.36 2.55 22.74
N THR A 59 1.55 2.88 23.74
CA THR A 59 0.45 2.01 24.18
C THR A 59 -0.66 1.94 23.14
N ASP A 60 -0.68 2.87 22.17
CA ASP A 60 -1.63 2.89 21.07
C ASP A 60 -1.17 1.97 19.92
N PRO A 61 -1.90 0.88 19.62
CA PRO A 61 -1.58 -0.01 18.51
C PRO A 61 -1.59 0.69 17.15
N HIS A 62 -2.31 1.80 16.99
CA HIS A 62 -2.30 2.58 15.75
C HIS A 62 -1.02 3.40 15.59
N ALA A 63 -0.45 3.93 16.68
CA ALA A 63 0.81 4.65 16.66
C ALA A 63 1.99 3.72 16.31
N ILE A 64 2.02 2.51 16.87
CA ILE A 64 3.02 1.47 16.51
C ILE A 64 2.93 1.15 15.01
N ARG A 65 1.71 0.91 14.50
CA ARG A 65 1.50 0.60 13.07
C ARG A 65 1.93 1.76 12.17
N ALA A 66 1.65 3.00 12.55
CA ALA A 66 2.03 4.18 11.79
C ALA A 66 3.56 4.37 11.74
N LYS A 67 4.28 4.15 12.85
CA LYS A 67 5.75 4.22 12.88
C LYS A 67 6.38 3.17 11.97
N ARG A 68 5.90 1.92 12.03
CA ARG A 68 6.39 0.83 11.17
C ARG A 68 6.22 1.11 9.68
N LEU A 69 5.07 1.65 9.27
CA LEU A 69 4.82 2.04 7.87
C LEU A 69 5.75 3.18 7.41
N LEU A 70 6.09 4.10 8.31
CA LEU A 70 6.96 5.24 8.00
C LEU A 70 8.42 4.80 7.86
N GLU A 71 8.86 3.86 8.71
CA GLU A 71 10.20 3.23 8.63
C GLU A 71 10.36 2.39 7.36
N GLU A 72 9.34 1.61 6.98
CA GLU A 72 9.31 0.82 5.75
C GLU A 72 9.39 1.72 4.50
N ALA A 73 8.59 2.79 4.45
CA ALA A 73 8.65 3.76 3.36
C ALA A 73 10.00 4.50 3.28
N ALA A 74 10.65 4.77 4.42
CA ALA A 74 11.99 5.34 4.44
C ALA A 74 13.04 4.38 3.88
N ALA A 75 12.96 3.08 4.24
CA ALA A 75 13.86 2.05 3.73
C ALA A 75 13.70 1.82 2.22
N GLU A 76 12.48 1.85 1.69
CA GLU A 76 12.23 1.80 0.24
C GLU A 76 12.84 2.98 -0.51
N ARG A 77 12.75 4.19 0.06
CA ARG A 77 13.35 5.39 -0.53
C ARG A 77 14.88 5.31 -0.57
N GLU A 78 15.50 4.75 0.47
CA GLU A 78 16.95 4.54 0.49
C GLU A 78 17.39 3.43 -0.47
N ARG A 79 16.60 2.36 -0.63
CA ARG A 79 16.83 1.33 -1.67
C ARG A 79 16.68 1.88 -3.09
N ALA A 80 15.71 2.76 -3.32
CA ALA A 80 15.52 3.39 -4.62
C ALA A 80 16.69 4.33 -4.99
N LYS A 81 17.29 5.00 -4.00
CA LYS A 81 18.49 5.83 -4.21
C LYS A 81 19.75 5.00 -4.46
N SER A 82 19.89 3.84 -3.82
CA SER A 82 21.05 2.95 -4.05
C SER A 82 20.96 2.17 -5.36
N ALA A 83 19.78 2.06 -5.97
CA ALA A 83 19.53 1.38 -7.23
C ALA A 83 19.87 2.18 -8.51
N GLY A 84 20.55 3.34 -8.40
CA GLY A 84 21.30 3.98 -9.48
C GLY A 84 20.61 4.01 -10.85
N ILE A 85 19.54 4.79 -11.02
CA ILE A 85 19.00 5.11 -12.34
C ILE A 85 19.94 6.16 -12.98
N LYS A 86 20.79 5.70 -13.91
CA LYS A 86 21.48 6.56 -14.86
C LYS A 86 20.47 6.95 -15.95
N ASP A 87 20.19 8.24 -16.06
CA ASP A 87 19.49 8.81 -17.21
C ASP A 87 20.39 8.63 -18.45
N GLY A 88 20.02 7.71 -19.33
CA GLY A 88 20.66 7.49 -20.63
C GLY A 88 19.94 8.28 -21.71
N GLU A 89 20.50 9.44 -22.04
CA GLU A 89 20.38 10.04 -23.38
C GLU A 89 21.08 9.12 -24.38
N ASP A 90 20.37 8.57 -25.36
CA ASP A 90 20.98 8.06 -26.59
C ASP A 90 19.97 8.18 -27.74
N GLY A 91 20.21 9.19 -28.58
CA GLY A 91 19.51 9.39 -29.86
C GLY A 91 19.98 8.36 -30.88
N ASN A 92 19.12 7.41 -31.22
CA ASN A 92 19.39 6.44 -32.28
C ASN A 92 18.82 6.92 -33.62
N ALA A 93 19.70 7.37 -34.50
CA ALA A 93 19.42 7.71 -35.88
C ALA A 93 19.15 6.43 -36.69
N ILE A 94 17.90 6.24 -37.10
CA ILE A 94 17.49 5.10 -37.94
C ILE A 94 17.72 5.48 -39.40
N THR A 95 18.83 5.02 -39.99
CA THR A 95 18.94 4.88 -41.44
C THR A 95 18.08 3.68 -41.84
N ALA A 96 17.00 3.95 -42.58
CA ALA A 96 16.06 2.94 -43.03
C ALA A 96 16.68 2.07 -44.13
N THR A 97 17.28 0.93 -43.77
CA THR A 97 17.48 -0.16 -44.72
C THR A 97 16.11 -0.75 -45.06
N THR A 98 15.73 -0.67 -46.34
CA THR A 98 14.42 -1.11 -46.86
C THR A 98 14.38 -2.63 -47.00
N GLU A 99 14.63 -3.36 -45.91
CA GLU A 99 14.43 -4.80 -45.89
C GLU A 99 12.97 -5.09 -45.55
N MET A 100 12.23 -5.64 -46.51
CA MET A 100 10.83 -6.00 -46.29
C MET A 100 10.71 -7.05 -45.19
N HIS A 101 9.85 -6.76 -44.20
CA HIS A 101 9.55 -7.60 -43.04
C HIS A 101 9.24 -9.06 -43.47
N PRO A 102 9.72 -10.08 -42.73
CA PRO A 102 9.62 -11.49 -43.14
C PRO A 102 8.18 -11.95 -43.43
N GLU A 103 7.20 -11.46 -42.66
CA GLU A 103 5.79 -11.74 -42.90
C GLU A 103 5.30 -11.28 -44.28
N ARG A 104 5.87 -10.18 -44.81
CA ARG A 104 5.49 -9.61 -46.10
C ARG A 104 6.08 -10.41 -47.28
N ARG A 105 7.24 -11.08 -47.07
CA ARG A 105 7.78 -12.05 -48.03
C ARG A 105 6.93 -13.31 -48.09
N ALA A 106 6.51 -13.81 -46.93
CA ALA A 106 5.66 -15.00 -46.84
C ALA A 106 4.29 -14.84 -47.50
N ALA A 107 3.76 -13.62 -47.57
CA ALA A 107 2.50 -13.33 -48.27
C ALA A 107 2.64 -13.26 -49.80
N LEU A 108 3.84 -12.97 -50.31
CA LEU A 108 4.10 -12.88 -51.76
C LEU A 108 4.52 -14.23 -52.36
N ASP A 109 5.13 -15.10 -51.56
CA ASP A 109 5.51 -16.47 -51.97
C ASP A 109 4.33 -17.46 -51.99
N GLN A 110 3.14 -17.06 -51.53
CA GLN A 110 1.95 -17.92 -51.62
C GLN A 110 1.38 -17.90 -53.05
N PRO A 111 1.25 -19.07 -53.72
CA PRO A 111 0.67 -19.12 -55.06
C PRO A 111 -0.82 -18.72 -55.02
N GLU A 112 -1.26 -17.96 -56.04
CA GLU A 112 -2.56 -17.29 -56.18
C GLU A 112 -3.81 -18.21 -56.21
N ALA A 113 -3.69 -19.47 -55.80
CA ALA A 113 -4.75 -20.47 -55.84
C ALA A 113 -5.51 -20.57 -54.51
N ALA A 114 -6.09 -19.46 -54.02
CA ALA A 114 -7.15 -19.48 -53.00
C ALA A 114 -7.79 -18.10 -52.73
N ARG A 115 -8.07 -17.29 -53.76
CA ARG A 115 -9.00 -16.15 -53.58
C ARG A 115 -10.44 -16.69 -53.56
N VAL A 116 -10.79 -17.40 -52.47
CA VAL A 116 -12.16 -17.79 -52.18
C VAL A 116 -12.92 -16.52 -51.81
N GLU A 117 -13.91 -16.16 -52.62
CA GLU A 117 -14.87 -15.13 -52.24
C GLU A 117 -15.61 -15.59 -50.98
N ASP A 118 -15.36 -14.91 -49.85
CA ASP A 118 -15.99 -15.20 -48.56
C ASP A 118 -17.53 -15.12 -48.67
N PRO A 119 -18.29 -16.20 -48.43
CA PRO A 119 -19.76 -16.19 -48.43
C PRO A 119 -20.35 -15.59 -47.15
N LYS A 120 -19.71 -14.56 -46.58
CA LYS A 120 -20.11 -13.93 -45.30
C LYS A 120 -21.00 -12.70 -45.46
N ASN A 121 -21.38 -12.34 -46.68
CA ASN A 121 -22.19 -11.14 -46.96
C ASN A 121 -23.69 -11.39 -47.15
N VAL A 122 -24.20 -12.59 -46.80
CA VAL A 122 -25.65 -12.88 -46.81
C VAL A 122 -26.19 -12.84 -45.38
N GLY A 123 -26.34 -11.63 -44.83
CA GLY A 123 -26.77 -11.48 -43.44
C GLY A 123 -26.80 -10.04 -42.91
N LYS A 124 -27.26 -9.08 -43.72
CA LYS A 124 -27.52 -7.71 -43.25
C LYS A 124 -28.78 -7.71 -42.36
N GLY A 125 -28.66 -8.14 -41.10
CA GLY A 125 -29.82 -8.28 -40.20
C GLY A 125 -29.57 -8.04 -38.71
N ALA A 126 -28.33 -7.88 -38.25
CA ALA A 126 -28.06 -7.44 -36.89
C ALA A 126 -26.73 -6.68 -36.90
N TRP A 127 -26.79 -5.37 -36.75
CA TRP A 127 -25.61 -4.57 -36.45
C TRP A 127 -25.12 -5.03 -35.09
N LYS A 128 -24.26 -6.06 -35.04
CA LYS A 128 -23.61 -6.51 -33.80
C LYS A 128 -22.93 -5.29 -33.23
N LYS A 129 -23.45 -4.80 -32.11
CA LYS A 129 -22.95 -3.61 -31.41
C LYS A 129 -21.47 -3.87 -31.13
N ARG A 130 -20.60 -3.23 -31.91
CA ARG A 130 -19.15 -3.46 -31.86
C ARG A 130 -18.72 -3.23 -30.41
N GLU A 131 -18.28 -4.29 -29.73
CA GLU A 131 -17.88 -4.19 -28.33
C GLU A 131 -16.80 -3.13 -28.21
N ARG A 132 -17.07 -2.10 -27.41
CA ARG A 132 -16.12 -1.01 -27.22
C ARG A 132 -14.92 -1.60 -26.49
N ARG A 133 -13.76 -1.60 -27.15
CA ARG A 133 -12.50 -1.98 -26.51
C ARG A 133 -12.33 -1.15 -25.24
N LYS A 134 -12.05 -1.82 -24.11
CA LYS A 134 -11.78 -1.14 -22.85
C LYS A 134 -10.56 -0.24 -23.06
N LYS A 135 -10.73 1.05 -22.79
CA LYS A 135 -9.63 2.01 -22.87
C LYS A 135 -8.58 1.60 -21.83
N THR A 136 -7.36 1.37 -22.28
CA THR A 136 -6.21 1.17 -21.40
C THR A 136 -5.98 2.47 -20.64
N SER A 137 -5.99 2.41 -19.31
CA SER A 137 -5.66 3.58 -18.49
C SER A 137 -4.22 4.01 -18.75
N ALA A 138 -3.90 5.30 -18.54
CA ALA A 138 -2.52 5.78 -18.67
C ALA A 138 -1.56 5.10 -17.65
N PHE A 139 -2.12 4.50 -16.60
CA PHE A 139 -1.40 3.96 -15.45
C PHE A 139 -1.42 2.42 -15.39
N LEU A 140 -1.53 1.73 -16.53
CA LEU A 140 -1.56 0.26 -16.57
C LEU A 140 -0.38 -0.41 -15.85
N LYS A 141 0.81 0.21 -15.87
CA LYS A 141 1.98 -0.31 -15.18
C LYS A 141 1.81 -0.22 -13.65
N GLU A 142 1.38 0.93 -13.15
CA GLU A 142 1.13 1.16 -11.72
C GLU A 142 -0.04 0.31 -11.21
N GLU A 143 -1.10 0.13 -12.00
CA GLU A 143 -2.22 -0.73 -11.63
C GLU A 143 -1.81 -2.20 -11.48
N ARG A 144 -0.92 -2.68 -12.36
CA ARG A 144 -0.36 -4.05 -12.29
C ARG A 144 0.54 -4.22 -11.07
N GLU A 145 1.39 -3.25 -10.78
CA GLU A 145 2.25 -3.26 -9.59
C GLU A 145 1.42 -3.19 -8.30
N ALA A 146 0.39 -2.34 -8.26
CA ALA A 146 -0.55 -2.27 -7.15
C ALA A 146 -1.39 -3.55 -6.97
N ALA A 147 -1.71 -4.26 -8.07
CA ALA A 147 -2.37 -5.56 -8.00
C ALA A 147 -1.45 -6.62 -7.38
N ARG A 148 -0.18 -6.68 -7.83
CA ARG A 148 0.84 -7.60 -7.28
C ARG A 148 1.04 -7.39 -5.78
N LEU A 149 1.22 -6.13 -5.35
CA LEU A 149 1.39 -5.81 -3.92
C LEU A 149 0.16 -6.21 -3.08
N ARG A 150 -1.05 -6.07 -3.63
CA ARG A 150 -2.28 -6.52 -2.94
C ARG A 150 -2.38 -8.04 -2.87
N GLU A 151 -1.91 -8.76 -3.87
CA GLU A 151 -1.87 -10.22 -3.88
C GLU A 151 -0.85 -10.74 -2.86
N GLU A 152 0.37 -10.22 -2.88
CA GLU A 152 1.43 -10.55 -1.90
C GLU A 152 0.95 -10.33 -0.46
N ARG A 153 0.33 -9.17 -0.18
CA ARG A 153 -0.24 -8.89 1.15
C ARG A 153 -1.31 -9.91 1.55
N LYS A 154 -2.19 -10.29 0.63
CA LYS A 154 -3.24 -11.29 0.89
C LYS A 154 -2.65 -12.68 1.14
N GLU A 155 -1.58 -13.04 0.42
CA GLU A 155 -0.88 -14.30 0.63
C GLU A 155 -0.18 -14.34 1.99
N GLU A 156 0.49 -13.26 2.39
CA GLU A 156 1.08 -13.14 3.71
C GLU A 156 0.01 -13.22 4.82
N GLU A 157 -1.11 -12.52 4.66
CA GLU A 157 -2.24 -12.58 5.59
C GLU A 157 -2.80 -13.99 5.71
N ARG A 158 -3.01 -14.69 4.58
CA ARG A 158 -3.45 -16.09 4.55
C ARG A 158 -2.44 -17.02 5.22
N ARG A 159 -1.14 -16.80 5.03
CA ARG A 159 -0.08 -17.59 5.67
C ARG A 159 -0.07 -17.37 7.19
N ILE A 160 -0.22 -16.12 7.63
CA ILE A 160 -0.30 -15.77 9.06
C ILE A 160 -1.56 -16.39 9.68
N GLU A 161 -2.70 -16.29 8.99
CA GLU A 161 -3.97 -16.86 9.44
C GLU A 161 -3.91 -18.40 9.53
N ALA A 162 -3.36 -19.06 8.50
CA ALA A 162 -3.16 -20.51 8.52
C ALA A 162 -2.26 -20.96 9.69
N ARG A 163 -1.17 -20.22 9.95
CA ARG A 163 -0.29 -20.48 11.10
C ARG A 163 -1.03 -20.29 12.43
N LYS A 164 -1.81 -19.22 12.57
CA LYS A 164 -2.62 -18.96 13.77
C LYS A 164 -3.66 -20.06 13.98
N ALA A 165 -4.39 -20.45 12.93
CA ALA A 165 -5.39 -21.51 12.97
C ALA A 165 -4.77 -22.86 13.36
N ALA A 166 -3.60 -23.21 12.81
CA ALA A 166 -2.87 -24.42 13.19
C ALA A 166 -2.45 -24.40 14.67
N MET A 167 -1.90 -23.27 15.13
CA MET A 167 -1.55 -23.08 16.54
C MET A 167 -2.76 -23.18 17.47
N GLU A 168 -3.90 -22.60 17.08
CA GLU A 168 -5.13 -22.72 17.87
C GLU A 168 -5.67 -24.15 17.91
N LYS A 169 -5.67 -24.86 16.79
CA LYS A 169 -6.07 -26.27 16.73
C LYS A 169 -5.21 -27.12 17.65
N SER A 170 -3.88 -26.97 17.59
CA SER A 170 -2.95 -27.67 18.47
C SER A 170 -3.14 -27.31 19.96
N LYS A 171 -3.41 -26.04 20.28
CA LYS A 171 -3.73 -25.61 21.66
C LYS A 171 -5.04 -26.24 22.17
N LYS A 172 -6.09 -26.24 21.34
CA LYS A 172 -7.40 -26.84 21.67
C LYS A 172 -7.27 -28.34 21.89
N GLU A 173 -6.57 -29.04 20.99
CA GLU A 173 -6.28 -30.47 21.13
C GLU A 173 -5.51 -30.77 22.42
N ARG A 174 -4.44 -30.01 22.71
CA ARG A 174 -3.67 -30.16 23.96
C ARG A 174 -4.54 -29.91 25.19
N ALA A 175 -5.41 -28.91 25.17
CA ALA A 175 -6.30 -28.60 26.28
C ALA A 175 -7.33 -29.71 26.50
N LEU A 176 -7.91 -30.26 25.42
CA LEU A 176 -8.82 -31.40 25.48
C LEU A 176 -8.11 -32.64 26.05
N ARG A 177 -6.92 -32.95 25.53
CA ARG A 177 -6.10 -34.06 26.03
C ARG A 177 -5.77 -33.88 27.51
N LYS A 178 -5.38 -32.67 27.94
CA LYS A 178 -5.13 -32.36 29.36
C LYS A 178 -6.37 -32.58 30.22
N LYS A 179 -7.53 -32.07 29.79
CA LYS A 179 -8.82 -32.20 30.52
C LYS A 179 -9.25 -33.66 30.67
N VAL A 180 -9.02 -34.48 29.65
CA VAL A 180 -9.30 -35.92 29.70
C VAL A 180 -8.34 -36.63 30.65
N MET A 181 -7.03 -36.35 30.53
CA MET A 181 -5.99 -36.98 31.36
C MET A 181 -6.03 -36.54 32.83
N SER A 182 -6.57 -35.36 33.13
CA SER A 182 -6.72 -34.88 34.52
C SER A 182 -8.01 -35.37 35.18
N ALA A 183 -8.91 -36.04 34.46
CA ALA A 183 -10.20 -36.46 34.99
C ALA A 183 -10.03 -37.58 36.04
N ARG A 184 -10.29 -37.26 37.31
CA ARG A 184 -10.16 -38.16 38.46
C ARG A 184 -11.51 -38.43 39.15
N THR A 185 -11.66 -39.59 39.78
CA THR A 185 -12.81 -39.94 40.64
C THR A 185 -12.71 -39.25 41.99
N ALA A 186 -13.78 -39.27 42.78
CA ALA A 186 -13.78 -38.72 44.15
C ALA A 186 -12.71 -39.38 45.04
N LYS A 187 -12.42 -40.67 44.81
CA LYS A 187 -11.35 -41.43 45.47
C LYS A 187 -9.94 -41.13 44.92
N GLY A 188 -9.80 -40.18 43.99
CA GLY A 188 -8.52 -39.91 43.37
C GLY A 188 -8.02 -41.05 42.47
N GLN A 189 -8.89 -41.79 41.79
CA GLN A 189 -8.47 -42.74 40.74
C GLN A 189 -8.69 -42.14 39.35
N GLN A 190 -7.89 -42.51 38.36
CA GLN A 190 -8.07 -42.02 37.00
C GLN A 190 -9.42 -42.50 36.44
N LYS A 191 -10.16 -41.61 35.77
CA LYS A 191 -11.44 -41.97 35.13
C LYS A 191 -11.16 -42.63 33.79
N LEU A 192 -10.92 -43.94 33.80
CA LEU A 192 -10.62 -44.75 32.61
C LEU A 192 -11.65 -44.58 31.49
N GLY A 193 -12.94 -44.44 31.81
CA GLY A 193 -13.99 -44.22 30.80
C GLY A 193 -13.86 -42.92 30.01
N ARG A 194 -13.17 -41.90 30.54
CA ARG A 194 -12.86 -40.67 29.77
C ARG A 194 -11.53 -40.79 29.02
N GLN A 195 -10.59 -41.56 29.55
CA GLN A 195 -9.24 -41.73 29.01
C GLN A 195 -9.11 -42.88 28.01
N SER A 196 -10.11 -43.76 27.94
CA SER A 196 -10.10 -44.99 27.15
C SER A 196 -9.74 -44.73 25.68
N ALA A 197 -10.30 -43.70 25.04
CA ALA A 197 -9.98 -43.37 23.65
C ALA A 197 -8.49 -43.02 23.43
N LEU A 198 -7.90 -42.18 24.30
CA LEU A 198 -6.48 -41.82 24.21
C LEU A 198 -5.56 -43.00 24.56
N LEU A 199 -5.98 -43.86 25.48
CA LEU A 199 -5.27 -45.09 25.83
C LEU A 199 -5.27 -46.07 24.65
N LEU A 200 -6.41 -46.23 23.96
CA LEU A 200 -6.54 -47.06 22.78
C LEU A 200 -5.68 -46.53 21.61
N GLU A 201 -5.68 -45.22 21.34
CA GLU A 201 -4.78 -44.62 20.35
C GLU A 201 -3.30 -44.87 20.68
N LYS A 202 -2.92 -44.78 21.95
CA LYS A 202 -1.54 -45.05 22.40
C LYS A 202 -1.15 -46.51 22.21
N VAL A 203 -2.05 -47.45 22.55
CA VAL A 203 -1.81 -48.88 22.34
C VAL A 203 -1.72 -49.19 20.85
N LYS A 204 -2.61 -48.62 20.02
CA LYS A 204 -2.57 -48.76 18.56
C LYS A 204 -1.23 -48.28 17.99
N ALA A 205 -0.74 -47.13 18.46
CA ALA A 205 0.57 -46.60 18.06
C ALA A 205 1.75 -47.49 18.50
N GLN A 206 1.65 -48.19 19.63
CA GLN A 206 2.69 -49.14 20.09
C GLN A 206 2.65 -50.47 19.35
N VAL A 207 1.46 -50.92 18.95
CA VAL A 207 1.25 -52.19 18.26
C VAL A 207 1.43 -52.06 16.74
N GLY A 208 1.54 -50.83 16.21
CA GLY A 208 1.95 -50.57 14.83
C GLY A 208 0.87 -50.85 13.78
N ALA A 209 -0.39 -50.51 14.09
CA ALA A 209 -1.51 -50.56 13.15
C ALA A 209 -2.08 -49.17 12.83
#